data_AF-A0A9D1K670-F1
#
_entry.id   AF-A0A9D1K670-F1
#
_cell.length_a   1.000
_cell.length_b   1.000
_cell.length_c   1.000
_cell.angle_alpha   90.00
_cell.angle_beta   90.00
_cell.angle_gamma   90.00
#
_symmetry.space_group_name_H-M   'P 1'
#
loop_
_entity.id
_entity.type
_entity.pdbx_description
1 polymer ?
#
loop_
_entity_poly.entity_id
_entity_poly.type
_entity_poly.pdbx_seq_one_letter_code
_entity_poly.pdbx_strand_id
1 'polypeptide(L)'
;MTDADSLEDWRAYLAAQYAAGTPVTVVYELAAPETEALTAVTAITPVKGQISIITDADALSASIAGSGWETVNDTTDVRMALADVDTDLEALAAELGLLDGQVGQIAEQIITPDEIKNIVVEMDEYKAMATTVSQTASDLEFARTQIAEVDGRVLTIEEYVRISGSNVDIGRSDSKTQLHLDNEGWDILEDGRANISARDNKVSAPRMDVSEALMMGGMVFRSGGGHLRLQKR
;
A
#
# COMPACT_ATOMS: atom_id res chain seq x y z
N MET A 1 52.65 81.49 62.55
CA MET A 1 51.74 82.38 63.27
C MET A 1 52.34 82.50 64.66
N THR A 2 52.86 83.67 65.01
CA THR A 2 53.67 83.88 66.22
C THR A 2 52.85 83.52 67.45
N ASP A 3 53.37 82.61 68.27
CA ASP A 3 52.81 82.22 69.56
C ASP A 3 52.76 83.45 70.48
N ALA A 4 51.63 84.12 70.43
CA ALA A 4 51.21 85.14 71.38
C ALA A 4 50.80 84.41 72.67
N ASP A 5 51.78 84.07 73.49
CA ASP A 5 51.63 83.22 74.68
C ASP A 5 50.91 83.90 75.87
N SER A 6 50.27 85.06 75.64
CA SER A 6 49.42 85.73 76.63
C SER A 6 48.13 86.29 76.04
N LEU A 7 47.08 86.41 76.87
CA LEU A 7 45.80 87.01 76.48
C LEU A 7 45.95 88.47 76.01
N GLU A 8 46.94 89.18 76.53
CA GLU A 8 47.24 90.56 76.15
C GLU A 8 47.79 90.63 74.73
N ASP A 9 48.66 89.70 74.34
CA ASP A 9 49.22 89.65 72.98
C ASP A 9 48.13 89.36 71.93
N TRP A 10 47.19 88.46 72.25
CA TRP A 10 46.03 88.21 71.39
C TRP A 10 45.10 89.41 71.24
N ARG A 11 44.87 90.16 72.34
CA ARG A 11 44.09 91.41 72.29
C ARG A 11 44.78 92.47 71.44
N ALA A 12 46.10 92.62 71.59
CA ALA A 12 46.88 93.55 70.79
C ALA A 12 46.84 93.17 69.29
N TYR A 13 46.94 91.88 68.98
CA TYR A 13 46.83 91.38 67.62
C TYR A 13 45.45 91.65 67.00
N LEU A 14 44.36 91.34 67.70
CA LEU A 14 42.99 91.61 67.22
C LEU A 14 42.74 93.12 67.04
N ALA A 15 43.25 93.96 67.95
CA ALA A 15 43.15 95.41 67.83
C ALA A 15 43.92 95.94 66.59
N ALA A 16 45.08 95.37 66.29
CA ALA A 16 45.85 95.71 65.10
C ALA A 16 45.12 95.31 63.80
N GLN A 17 44.50 94.12 63.76
CA GLN A 17 43.68 93.70 62.61
C GLN A 17 42.44 94.59 62.45
N TYR A 18 41.78 94.97 63.55
CA TYR A 18 40.67 95.93 63.51
C TYR A 18 41.11 97.30 62.95
N ALA A 19 42.25 97.83 63.40
CA ALA A 19 42.80 99.08 62.88
C ALA A 19 43.22 98.97 61.39
N ALA A 20 43.65 97.79 60.95
CA ALA A 20 43.99 97.51 59.56
C ALA A 20 42.77 97.24 58.67
N GLY A 21 41.55 97.19 59.23
CA GLY A 21 40.31 96.90 58.49
C GLY A 21 40.23 95.47 57.95
N THR A 22 41.03 94.56 58.48
CA THR A 22 41.10 93.16 58.04
C THR A 22 40.10 92.32 58.84
N PRO A 23 39.15 91.63 58.18
CA PRO A 23 38.19 90.78 58.87
C PRO A 23 38.90 89.56 59.48
N VAL A 24 38.65 89.32 60.77
CA VAL A 24 39.13 88.14 61.50
C VAL A 24 37.95 87.23 61.80
N THR A 25 38.05 85.96 61.39
CA THR A 25 37.08 84.92 61.73
C THR A 25 37.67 84.04 62.82
N VAL A 26 36.99 83.95 63.97
CA VAL A 26 37.33 83.01 65.04
C VAL A 26 36.54 81.72 64.78
N VAL A 27 37.25 80.64 64.51
CA VAL A 27 36.65 79.32 64.32
C VAL A 27 36.89 78.50 65.59
N TYR A 28 35.85 77.85 66.10
CA TYR A 28 35.97 76.84 67.14
C TYR A 28 36.11 75.47 66.48
N GLU A 29 37.04 74.66 66.97
CA GLU A 29 37.12 73.26 66.57
C GLU A 29 35.98 72.49 67.26
N LEU A 30 35.15 71.78 66.49
CA LEU A 30 34.10 70.92 67.02
C LEU A 30 34.72 69.71 67.73
N ALA A 31 34.17 69.31 68.87
CA ALA A 31 34.69 68.21 69.68
C ALA A 31 34.63 66.83 68.97
N ALA A 32 33.75 66.67 67.97
CA ALA A 32 33.69 65.51 67.10
C ALA A 32 33.15 65.91 65.70
N PRO A 33 33.62 65.28 64.61
CA PRO A 33 33.16 65.60 63.26
C PRO A 33 31.76 65.02 63.00
N GLU A 34 30.86 65.82 62.45
CA GLU A 34 29.55 65.37 61.94
C GLU A 34 29.65 65.07 60.44
N THR A 35 29.01 63.99 59.98
CA THR A 35 28.98 63.60 58.55
C THR A 35 27.54 63.64 58.05
N GLU A 36 27.30 64.36 56.95
CA GLU A 36 26.00 64.33 56.27
C GLU A 36 25.89 63.14 55.30
N ALA A 37 24.73 62.49 55.27
CA ALA A 37 24.44 61.40 54.33
C ALA A 37 23.95 61.98 52.99
N LEU A 38 24.62 61.62 51.89
CA LEU A 38 24.20 62.02 50.54
C LEU A 38 22.94 61.26 50.12
N THR A 39 21.88 61.98 49.76
CA THR A 39 20.67 61.42 49.14
C THR A 39 20.96 60.91 47.73
N ALA A 40 20.46 59.71 47.41
CA ALA A 40 20.60 59.09 46.09
C ALA A 40 19.87 59.88 44.99
N VAL A 41 20.49 60.01 43.82
CA VAL A 41 19.91 60.70 42.65
C VAL A 41 18.86 59.80 41.98
N THR A 42 17.67 60.35 41.72
CA THR A 42 16.62 59.65 40.97
C THR A 42 17.01 59.48 39.50
N ALA A 43 16.77 58.29 38.94
CA ALA A 43 17.08 57.98 37.55
C ALA A 43 16.26 58.85 36.57
N ILE A 44 16.91 59.28 35.47
CA ILE A 44 16.27 60.06 34.40
C ILE A 44 15.56 59.11 33.44
N THR A 45 14.26 59.33 33.20
CA THR A 45 13.48 58.56 32.21
C THR A 45 13.67 59.15 30.80
N PRO A 46 14.01 58.34 29.78
CA PRO A 46 14.17 58.82 28.41
C PRO A 46 12.87 59.37 27.81
N VAL A 47 12.94 60.52 27.12
CA VAL A 47 11.81 61.14 26.42
C VAL A 47 11.88 60.83 24.93
N LYS A 48 10.77 60.42 24.31
CA LYS A 48 10.67 60.17 22.87
C LYS A 48 10.66 61.51 22.10
N GLY A 49 11.48 61.62 21.05
CA GLY A 49 11.52 62.81 20.18
C GLY A 49 12.70 62.82 19.21
N GLN A 50 12.67 63.75 18.25
CA GLN A 50 13.81 63.99 17.35
C GLN A 50 14.91 64.74 18.10
N ILE A 51 16.13 64.22 18.06
CA ILE A 51 17.32 64.91 18.58
C ILE A 51 18.00 65.63 17.41
N SER A 52 17.97 66.96 17.43
CA SER A 52 18.68 67.80 16.45
C SER A 52 20.02 68.23 17.05
N ILE A 53 21.12 67.80 16.42
CA ILE A 53 22.48 68.21 16.78
C ILE A 53 22.96 69.16 15.69
N ILE A 54 23.25 70.40 16.05
CA ILE A 54 23.87 71.39 15.16
C ILE A 54 25.24 71.70 15.74
N THR A 55 26.29 71.48 14.95
CA THR A 55 27.67 71.71 15.34
C THR A 55 28.45 72.26 14.16
N ASP A 56 29.38 73.16 14.44
CA ASP A 56 30.38 73.69 13.51
C ASP A 56 31.74 72.97 13.65
N ALA A 57 31.80 71.89 14.44
CA ALA A 57 33.02 71.14 14.69
C ALA A 57 33.51 70.41 13.42
N ASP A 58 34.83 70.33 13.27
CA ASP A 58 35.49 69.59 12.17
C ASP A 58 35.20 68.08 12.21
N ALA A 59 34.79 67.54 13.37
CA ALA A 59 34.37 66.15 13.52
C ALA A 59 33.29 66.00 14.59
N LEU A 60 32.21 65.30 14.25
CA LEU A 60 31.17 64.84 15.18
C LEU A 60 31.27 63.32 15.34
N SER A 61 31.42 62.83 16.56
CA SER A 61 31.20 61.41 16.89
C SER A 61 29.99 61.28 17.79
N ALA A 62 29.04 60.42 17.41
CA ALA A 62 27.85 60.12 18.20
C ALA A 62 27.85 58.61 18.52
N SER A 63 27.70 58.28 19.80
CA SER A 63 27.44 56.91 20.25
C SER A 63 25.98 56.81 20.65
N ILE A 64 25.20 56.07 19.86
CA ILE A 64 23.79 55.86 20.12
C ILE A 64 23.65 54.51 20.82
N ALA A 65 23.30 54.53 22.10
CA ALA A 65 22.90 53.34 22.83
C ALA A 65 21.41 53.07 22.59
N GLY A 66 21.08 52.60 21.39
CA GLY A 66 19.78 52.02 21.10
C GLY A 66 19.79 50.53 21.44
N SER A 67 18.67 49.99 21.91
CA SER A 67 18.47 48.55 21.82
C SER A 67 18.44 48.26 20.31
N GLY A 68 19.54 47.82 19.71
CA GLY A 68 19.68 47.59 18.25
C GLY A 68 18.74 46.53 17.66
N TRP A 69 17.60 46.29 18.32
CA TRP A 69 16.60 45.26 18.09
C TRP A 69 15.47 45.74 17.17
N GLU A 70 15.20 47.04 17.04
CA GLU A 70 14.07 47.51 16.21
C GLU A 70 14.25 47.17 14.72
N THR A 71 15.47 47.27 14.19
CA THR A 71 15.81 46.87 12.81
C THR A 71 16.08 45.37 12.65
N VAL A 72 16.35 44.65 13.75
CA VAL A 72 16.68 43.20 13.73
C VAL A 72 15.42 42.33 13.94
N ASN A 73 14.29 42.95 14.34
CA ASN A 73 13.02 42.27 14.57
C ASN A 73 12.02 42.45 13.41
N ASP A 74 12.46 43.00 12.27
CA ASP A 74 11.68 42.96 11.04
C ASP A 74 11.76 41.56 10.43
N THR A 75 10.86 40.68 10.87
CA THR A 75 10.73 39.32 10.36
C THR A 75 9.63 39.22 9.29
N THR A 76 9.30 40.32 8.60
CA THR A 76 8.19 40.35 7.64
C THR A 76 8.40 39.37 6.49
N ASP A 77 9.60 39.34 5.90
CA ASP A 77 9.93 38.40 4.82
C ASP A 77 9.86 36.94 5.26
N VAL A 78 10.32 36.64 6.48
CA VAL A 78 10.25 35.28 7.05
C VAL A 78 8.80 34.86 7.31
N ARG A 79 7.96 35.77 7.80
CA ARG A 79 6.53 35.51 8.01
C ARG A 79 5.79 35.32 6.68
N MET A 80 6.16 36.06 5.64
CA MET A 80 5.60 35.89 4.30
C MET A 80 5.99 34.54 3.71
N ALA A 81 7.28 34.19 3.73
CA ALA A 81 7.75 32.88 3.26
C ALA A 81 7.10 31.72 4.02
N LEU A 82 6.86 31.88 5.32
CA LEU A 82 6.17 30.87 6.12
C LEU A 82 4.69 30.72 5.72
N ALA A 83 4.02 31.82 5.36
CA ALA A 83 2.64 31.78 4.87
C ALA A 83 2.53 31.10 3.49
N ASP A 84 3.53 31.28 2.62
CA ASP A 84 3.61 30.56 1.35
C ASP A 84 3.79 29.06 1.57
N VAL A 85 4.69 28.66 2.49
CA VAL A 85 4.89 27.25 2.86
C VAL A 85 3.62 26.62 3.43
N ASP A 86 2.86 27.36 4.24
CA ASP A 86 1.59 26.88 4.79
C ASP A 86 0.57 26.59 3.67
N THR A 87 0.50 27.49 2.69
CA THR A 87 -0.35 27.33 1.48
C THR A 87 0.07 26.10 0.66
N ASP A 88 1.37 25.92 0.43
CA ASP A 88 1.91 24.77 -0.30
C ASP A 88 1.63 23.45 0.45
N LEU A 89 1.73 23.47 1.78
CA LEU A 89 1.45 22.30 2.61
C LEU A 89 -0.04 21.92 2.59
N GLU A 90 -0.93 22.90 2.63
CA GLU A 90 -2.38 22.68 2.46
C GLU A 90 -2.70 22.06 1.09
N ALA A 91 -2.07 22.55 0.02
CA ALA A 91 -2.24 22.01 -1.32
C ALA A 91 -1.74 20.55 -1.42
N LEU A 92 -0.56 20.26 -0.85
CA LEU A 92 -0.02 18.90 -0.81
C LEU A 92 -0.91 17.95 0.00
N ALA A 93 -1.44 18.40 1.13
CA ALA A 93 -2.36 17.60 1.95
C ALA A 93 -3.64 17.25 1.18
N ALA A 94 -4.18 18.18 0.40
CA ALA A 94 -5.33 17.93 -0.47
C ALA A 94 -5.01 16.90 -1.56
N GLU A 95 -3.84 16.99 -2.20
CA GLU A 95 -3.39 16.04 -3.21
C GLU A 95 -3.19 14.63 -2.64
N LEU A 96 -2.59 14.52 -1.46
CA LEU A 96 -2.43 13.25 -0.75
C LEU A 96 -3.79 12.62 -0.40
N GLY A 97 -4.78 13.43 0.00
CA GLY A 97 -6.14 12.95 0.25
C GLY A 97 -6.81 12.40 -1.01
N LEU A 98 -6.59 13.03 -2.16
CA LEU A 98 -7.08 12.52 -3.44
C LEU A 98 -6.40 11.19 -3.81
N LEU A 99 -5.09 11.10 -3.63
CA LEU A 99 -4.32 9.88 -3.91
C LEU A 99 -4.77 8.71 -3.03
N ASP A 100 -4.99 8.95 -1.73
CA ASP A 100 -5.50 7.93 -0.80
C ASP A 100 -6.86 7.39 -1.26
N GLY A 101 -7.77 8.29 -1.69
CA GLY A 101 -9.04 7.90 -2.28
C GLY A 101 -8.91 7.06 -3.54
N GLN A 102 -7.97 7.41 -4.44
CA GLN A 102 -7.70 6.65 -5.66
C GLN A 102 -7.11 5.27 -5.35
N VAL A 103 -6.17 5.18 -4.42
CA VAL A 103 -5.57 3.91 -3.98
C VAL A 103 -6.64 3.01 -3.35
N GLY A 104 -7.54 3.58 -2.55
CA GLY A 104 -8.71 2.86 -2.02
C GLY A 104 -9.61 2.28 -3.13
N GLN A 105 -9.95 3.09 -4.13
CA GLN A 105 -10.76 2.62 -5.28
C GLN A 105 -10.05 1.53 -6.09
N ILE A 106 -8.74 1.63 -6.31
CA ILE A 106 -7.96 0.60 -6.99
C ILE A 106 -7.94 -0.68 -6.17
N ALA A 107 -7.77 -0.58 -4.84
CA ALA A 107 -7.78 -1.74 -3.95
C ALA A 107 -9.12 -2.50 -4.00
N GLU A 108 -10.25 -1.79 -4.10
CA GLU A 108 -11.58 -2.41 -4.28
C GLU A 108 -11.76 -3.11 -5.64
N GLN A 109 -11.02 -2.68 -6.67
CA GLN A 109 -11.06 -3.30 -8.00
C GLN A 109 -10.12 -4.51 -8.13
N ILE A 110 -9.12 -4.64 -7.26
CA ILE A 110 -8.22 -5.79 -7.25
C ILE A 110 -8.95 -6.96 -6.60
N ILE A 111 -9.66 -7.74 -7.43
CA ILE A 111 -10.14 -9.06 -7.03
C ILE A 111 -8.93 -9.97 -6.87
N THR A 112 -8.82 -10.65 -5.72
CA THR A 112 -7.71 -11.57 -5.49
C THR A 112 -7.76 -12.76 -6.46
N PRO A 113 -6.62 -13.40 -6.78
CA PRO A 113 -6.62 -14.60 -7.62
C PRO A 113 -7.55 -15.71 -7.13
N ASP A 114 -7.76 -15.82 -5.82
CA ASP A 114 -8.65 -16.84 -5.24
C ASP A 114 -10.12 -16.45 -5.32
N GLU A 115 -10.46 -15.17 -5.16
CA GLU A 115 -11.82 -14.68 -5.42
C GLU A 115 -12.20 -14.82 -6.90
N ILE A 116 -11.26 -14.57 -7.83
CA ILE A 116 -11.48 -14.82 -9.26
C ILE A 116 -11.81 -16.29 -9.50
N LYS A 117 -11.05 -17.23 -8.91
CA LYS A 117 -11.34 -18.66 -9.04
C LYS A 117 -12.72 -19.00 -8.49
N ASN A 118 -13.07 -18.46 -7.32
CA ASN A 118 -14.37 -18.72 -6.71
C ASN A 118 -15.53 -18.21 -7.58
N ILE A 119 -15.42 -16.99 -8.11
CA ILE A 119 -16.41 -16.42 -9.04
C ILE A 119 -16.55 -17.31 -10.27
N VAL A 120 -15.43 -17.65 -10.92
CA VAL A 120 -15.43 -18.43 -12.16
C VAL A 120 -15.99 -19.83 -11.94
N VAL A 121 -15.58 -20.52 -10.88
CA VAL A 121 -16.06 -21.89 -10.59
C VAL A 121 -17.54 -21.90 -10.21
N GLU A 122 -18.04 -20.84 -9.59
CA GLU A 122 -19.46 -20.75 -9.21
C GLU A 122 -20.39 -20.36 -10.36
N MET A 123 -19.88 -19.79 -11.46
CA MET A 123 -20.70 -19.36 -12.60
C MET A 123 -21.39 -20.54 -13.30
N ASP A 124 -22.69 -20.42 -13.52
CA ASP A 124 -23.50 -21.44 -14.20
C ASP A 124 -23.00 -21.72 -15.63
N GLU A 125 -22.57 -20.68 -16.35
CA GLU A 125 -22.00 -20.82 -17.69
C GLU A 125 -20.67 -21.59 -17.67
N TYR A 126 -19.80 -21.31 -16.69
CA TYR A 126 -18.56 -22.06 -16.50
C TYR A 126 -18.86 -23.50 -16.11
N LYS A 127 -19.80 -23.75 -15.18
CA LYS A 127 -20.25 -25.10 -14.81
C LYS A 127 -20.85 -25.85 -16.01
N ALA A 128 -21.56 -25.17 -16.90
CA ALA A 128 -22.15 -25.75 -18.11
C ALA A 128 -21.13 -26.00 -19.23
N MET A 129 -20.07 -25.20 -19.32
CA MET A 129 -19.00 -25.34 -20.33
C MET A 129 -17.79 -26.15 -19.84
N ALA A 130 -17.63 -26.32 -18.53
CA ALA A 130 -16.59 -27.13 -17.95
C ALA A 130 -16.89 -28.60 -18.30
N THR A 131 -16.13 -29.15 -19.25
CA THR A 131 -15.93 -30.59 -19.33
C THR A 131 -15.61 -31.07 -17.93
N THR A 132 -16.52 -31.82 -17.31
CA THR A 132 -16.32 -32.29 -15.94
C THR A 132 -15.28 -33.39 -16.01
N VAL A 133 -14.02 -33.01 -15.78
CA VAL A 133 -12.95 -33.95 -15.53
C VAL A 133 -13.01 -34.28 -14.04
N SER A 134 -13.67 -35.38 -13.72
CA SER A 134 -13.71 -35.90 -12.36
C SER A 134 -12.48 -36.76 -12.13
N GLN A 135 -11.56 -36.31 -11.28
CA GLN A 135 -10.42 -37.10 -10.84
C GLN A 135 -10.61 -37.46 -9.36
N THR A 136 -10.65 -38.74 -9.07
CA THR A 136 -10.64 -39.27 -7.70
C THR A 136 -9.32 -40.00 -7.44
N ALA A 137 -9.14 -40.52 -6.23
CA ALA A 137 -7.96 -41.33 -5.91
C ALA A 137 -7.88 -42.64 -6.73
N SER A 138 -8.97 -43.06 -7.37
CA SER A 138 -9.05 -44.36 -8.07
C SER A 138 -9.50 -44.26 -9.53
N ASP A 139 -10.15 -43.15 -9.91
CA ASP A 139 -10.78 -42.99 -11.22
C ASP A 139 -10.43 -41.62 -11.85
N LEU A 140 -10.44 -41.57 -13.18
CA LEU A 140 -10.43 -40.33 -13.98
C LEU A 140 -11.56 -40.43 -15.02
N GLU A 141 -12.47 -39.47 -15.03
CA GLU A 141 -13.62 -39.49 -15.93
C GLU A 141 -13.80 -38.15 -16.64
N PHE A 142 -13.95 -38.22 -17.96
CA PHE A 142 -14.47 -37.13 -18.78
C PHE A 142 -15.93 -37.45 -19.08
N ALA A 143 -16.86 -36.78 -18.43
CA ALA A 143 -18.28 -36.92 -18.71
C ALA A 143 -18.83 -35.64 -19.33
N ARG A 144 -19.59 -35.79 -20.42
CA ARG A 144 -20.39 -34.74 -21.04
C ARG A 144 -21.85 -35.08 -20.87
N THR A 145 -22.54 -34.25 -20.10
CA THR A 145 -23.97 -34.35 -19.92
C THR A 145 -24.70 -33.50 -20.96
N GLN A 146 -25.48 -34.13 -21.83
CA GLN A 146 -26.36 -33.45 -22.77
C GLN A 146 -27.82 -33.67 -22.37
N ILE A 147 -28.59 -32.59 -22.36
CA ILE A 147 -30.05 -32.66 -22.22
C ILE A 147 -30.63 -32.80 -23.63
N ALA A 148 -31.31 -33.91 -23.89
CA ALA A 148 -31.97 -34.18 -25.17
C ALA A 148 -33.43 -34.54 -24.94
N GLU A 149 -34.31 -34.08 -25.83
CA GLU A 149 -35.70 -34.53 -25.86
C GLU A 149 -35.80 -35.78 -26.73
N VAL A 150 -36.08 -36.91 -26.11
CA VAL A 150 -36.25 -38.21 -26.78
C VAL A 150 -37.67 -38.69 -26.50
N ASP A 151 -38.45 -38.95 -27.55
CA ASP A 151 -39.85 -39.40 -27.45
C ASP A 151 -40.73 -38.51 -26.53
N GLY A 152 -40.52 -37.19 -26.55
CA GLY A 152 -41.29 -36.23 -25.75
C GLY A 152 -40.93 -36.19 -24.26
N ARG A 153 -39.81 -36.80 -23.87
CA ARG A 153 -39.26 -36.74 -22.52
C ARG A 153 -37.87 -36.14 -22.54
N VAL A 154 -37.62 -35.19 -21.64
CA VAL A 154 -36.29 -34.66 -21.40
C VAL A 154 -35.46 -35.74 -20.71
N LEU A 155 -34.44 -36.23 -21.41
CA LEU A 155 -33.48 -37.21 -20.90
C LEU A 155 -32.10 -36.57 -20.80
N THR A 156 -31.41 -36.95 -19.74
CA THR A 156 -30.01 -36.62 -19.51
C THR A 156 -29.17 -37.73 -20.12
N ILE A 157 -28.57 -37.45 -21.27
CA ILE A 157 -27.63 -38.35 -21.95
C ILE A 157 -26.23 -38.02 -21.44
N GLU A 158 -25.49 -39.04 -21.04
CA GLU A 158 -24.12 -38.93 -20.57
C GLU A 158 -23.20 -39.63 -21.55
N GLU A 159 -22.29 -38.87 -22.17
CA GLU A 159 -21.19 -39.38 -22.97
C GLU A 159 -19.93 -39.39 -22.11
N TYR A 160 -19.24 -40.52 -22.02
CA TYR A 160 -18.10 -40.63 -21.10
C TYR A 160 -16.88 -41.31 -21.70
N VAL A 161 -15.71 -40.87 -21.22
CA VAL A 161 -14.45 -41.62 -21.24
C VAL A 161 -14.04 -41.78 -19.78
N ARG A 162 -14.03 -43.01 -19.27
CA ARG A 162 -13.72 -43.32 -17.87
C ARG A 162 -12.50 -44.22 -17.79
N ILE A 163 -11.57 -43.86 -16.93
CA ILE A 163 -10.44 -44.69 -16.53
C ILE A 163 -10.69 -45.11 -15.08
N SER A 164 -10.75 -46.43 -14.85
CA SER A 164 -10.95 -46.99 -13.51
C SER A 164 -9.98 -48.13 -13.29
N GLY A 165 -9.01 -47.92 -12.38
CA GLY A 165 -7.91 -48.86 -12.20
C GLY A 165 -7.11 -49.09 -13.50
N SER A 166 -7.14 -50.32 -14.02
CA SER A 166 -6.45 -50.71 -15.26
C SER A 166 -7.33 -50.65 -16.51
N ASN A 167 -8.58 -50.18 -16.37
CA ASN A 167 -9.58 -50.23 -17.44
C ASN A 167 -9.84 -48.84 -18.02
N VAL A 168 -10.20 -48.80 -19.30
CA VAL A 168 -10.69 -47.60 -20.00
C VAL A 168 -12.00 -47.93 -20.70
N ASP A 169 -13.05 -47.18 -20.40
CA ASP A 169 -14.37 -47.32 -20.99
C ASP A 169 -14.75 -46.09 -21.81
N ILE A 170 -15.36 -46.29 -22.97
CA ILE A 170 -15.96 -45.23 -23.78
C ILE A 170 -17.40 -45.63 -24.08
N GLY A 171 -18.35 -44.79 -23.68
CA GLY A 171 -19.76 -45.13 -23.80
C GLY A 171 -20.68 -43.93 -23.76
N ARG A 172 -21.96 -44.23 -23.94
CA ARG A 172 -23.05 -43.27 -23.80
C ARG A 172 -24.22 -43.93 -23.08
N SER A 173 -24.89 -43.22 -22.17
CA SER A 173 -25.91 -43.80 -21.28
C SER A 173 -27.18 -44.31 -22.00
N ASP A 174 -27.45 -43.81 -23.20
CA ASP A 174 -28.57 -44.25 -24.07
C ASP A 174 -28.14 -45.30 -25.11
N SER A 175 -26.86 -45.64 -25.18
CA SER A 175 -26.30 -46.63 -26.10
C SER A 175 -26.16 -47.97 -25.40
N LYS A 176 -26.62 -49.03 -26.07
CA LYS A 176 -26.33 -50.40 -25.65
C LYS A 176 -24.90 -50.83 -25.97
N THR A 177 -24.24 -50.07 -26.84
CA THR A 177 -22.90 -50.34 -27.33
C THR A 177 -21.88 -49.46 -26.59
N GLN A 178 -20.84 -50.08 -26.06
CA GLN A 178 -19.73 -49.41 -25.39
C GLN A 178 -18.39 -50.08 -25.73
N LEU A 179 -17.30 -49.32 -25.73
CA LEU A 179 -15.95 -49.84 -25.82
C LEU A 179 -15.42 -50.06 -24.40
N HIS A 180 -14.84 -51.24 -24.16
CA HIS A 180 -14.12 -51.57 -22.94
C HIS A 180 -12.68 -51.97 -23.30
N LEU A 181 -11.69 -51.40 -22.63
CA LEU A 181 -10.27 -51.72 -22.75
C LEU A 181 -9.75 -52.11 -21.37
N ASP A 182 -9.03 -53.22 -21.29
CA ASP A 182 -8.34 -53.68 -20.09
C ASP A 182 -6.87 -54.03 -20.43
N ASN A 183 -6.16 -54.65 -19.49
CA ASN A 183 -4.77 -55.06 -19.68
C ASN A 183 -4.60 -56.33 -20.55
N GLU A 184 -5.69 -56.99 -20.95
CA GLU A 184 -5.69 -58.21 -21.76
C GLU A 184 -6.15 -57.97 -23.20
N GLY A 185 -6.86 -56.87 -23.45
CA GLY A 185 -7.35 -56.51 -24.78
C GLY A 185 -8.46 -55.46 -24.76
N TRP A 186 -9.27 -55.48 -25.81
CA TRP A 186 -10.45 -54.63 -25.92
C TRP A 186 -11.67 -55.42 -26.39
N ASP A 187 -12.84 -54.98 -25.93
CA ASP A 187 -14.14 -55.47 -26.33
C ASP A 187 -15.04 -54.31 -26.79
N ILE A 188 -15.80 -54.52 -27.87
CA ILE A 188 -17.03 -53.77 -28.11
C ILE A 188 -18.16 -54.59 -27.48
N LEU A 189 -18.72 -54.05 -26.40
CA LEU A 189 -19.80 -54.66 -25.66
C LEU A 189 -21.14 -54.19 -26.25
N GLU A 190 -22.13 -55.10 -26.32
CA GLU A 190 -23.53 -54.81 -26.62
C GLU A 190 -24.39 -55.43 -25.52
N ASP A 191 -25.24 -54.62 -24.86
CA ASP A 191 -26.00 -55.04 -23.66
C ASP A 191 -25.10 -55.68 -22.58
N GLY A 192 -23.88 -55.12 -22.41
CA GLY A 192 -22.90 -55.58 -21.41
C GLY A 192 -22.17 -56.88 -21.77
N ARG A 193 -22.34 -57.41 -22.99
CA ARG A 193 -21.67 -58.64 -23.46
C ARG A 193 -20.75 -58.34 -24.63
N ALA A 194 -19.57 -58.96 -24.67
CA ALA A 194 -18.65 -58.81 -25.81
C ALA A 194 -19.29 -59.29 -27.12
N ASN A 195 -19.50 -58.35 -28.04
CA ASN A 195 -19.93 -58.63 -29.41
C ASN A 195 -18.70 -58.80 -30.33
N ILE A 196 -17.70 -57.93 -30.18
CA ILE A 196 -16.42 -58.00 -30.89
C ILE A 196 -15.31 -57.91 -29.85
N SER A 197 -14.29 -58.77 -29.95
CA SER A 197 -13.18 -58.80 -29.01
C SER A 197 -11.85 -59.07 -29.71
N ALA A 198 -10.80 -58.43 -29.19
CA ALA A 198 -9.43 -58.82 -29.44
C ALA A 198 -8.70 -58.91 -28.11
N ARG A 199 -8.45 -60.14 -27.66
CA ARG A 199 -7.70 -60.44 -26.44
C ARG A 199 -6.46 -61.24 -26.79
N ASP A 200 -5.37 -60.97 -26.07
CA ASP A 200 -4.08 -61.65 -26.13
C ASP A 200 -3.84 -62.47 -27.42
N ASN A 201 -3.46 -61.75 -28.49
CA ASN A 201 -3.09 -62.26 -29.81
C ASN A 201 -4.13 -63.11 -30.59
N LYS A 202 -5.42 -63.07 -30.22
CA LYS A 202 -6.50 -63.72 -30.98
C LYS A 202 -7.65 -62.76 -31.26
N VAL A 203 -7.81 -62.41 -32.53
CA VAL A 203 -9.06 -61.82 -33.03
C VAL A 203 -10.11 -62.93 -33.04
N SER A 204 -11.10 -62.85 -32.16
CA SER A 204 -12.24 -63.76 -32.16
C SER A 204 -13.41 -63.06 -32.86
N ALA A 205 -13.57 -63.34 -34.14
CA ALA A 205 -14.78 -63.01 -34.87
C ALA A 205 -15.70 -64.26 -34.86
N PRO A 206 -17.03 -64.11 -34.82
CA PRO A 206 -17.95 -65.23 -34.94
C PRO A 206 -17.60 -66.08 -36.17
N ARG A 207 -17.30 -67.36 -35.96
CA ARG A 207 -17.04 -68.32 -37.04
C ARG A 207 -18.33 -69.05 -37.36
N MET A 208 -18.78 -68.97 -38.60
CA MET A 208 -19.89 -69.76 -39.10
C MET A 208 -19.34 -71.02 -39.75
N ASP A 209 -19.54 -72.18 -39.12
CA ASP A 209 -19.22 -73.48 -39.71
C ASP A 209 -20.37 -73.91 -40.64
N VAL A 210 -20.08 -74.05 -41.93
CA VAL A 210 -21.04 -74.49 -42.94
C VAL A 210 -20.74 -75.94 -43.30
N SER A 211 -21.59 -76.86 -42.84
CA SER A 211 -21.36 -78.31 -42.96
C SER A 211 -21.55 -78.88 -44.36
N GLU A 212 -22.42 -78.27 -45.19
CA GLU A 212 -22.74 -78.79 -46.53
C GLU A 212 -22.61 -77.74 -47.63
N ALA A 213 -23.33 -76.62 -47.50
CA ALA A 213 -23.34 -75.57 -48.50
C ALA A 213 -23.72 -74.21 -47.91
N LEU A 214 -23.05 -73.15 -48.37
CA LEU A 214 -23.45 -71.78 -48.09
C LEU A 214 -24.39 -71.34 -49.21
N MET A 215 -25.65 -71.05 -48.86
CA MET A 215 -26.65 -70.57 -49.81
C MET A 215 -26.84 -69.06 -49.65
N MET A 216 -26.57 -68.29 -50.71
CA MET A 216 -26.77 -66.84 -50.69
C MET A 216 -27.32 -66.38 -52.04
N GLY A 217 -28.48 -65.69 -52.02
CA GLY A 217 -29.05 -65.10 -53.24
C GLY A 217 -29.30 -66.10 -54.39
N GLY A 218 -29.75 -67.31 -54.08
CA GLY A 218 -29.98 -68.37 -55.07
C GLY A 218 -28.73 -69.08 -55.59
N MET A 219 -27.55 -68.68 -55.13
CA MET A 219 -26.26 -69.30 -55.43
C MET A 219 -25.90 -70.28 -54.31
N VAL A 220 -25.34 -71.44 -54.67
CA VAL A 220 -24.92 -72.46 -53.71
C VAL A 220 -23.41 -72.64 -53.80
N PHE A 221 -22.71 -72.33 -52.71
CA PHE A 221 -21.27 -72.53 -52.59
C PHE A 221 -21.03 -73.81 -51.78
N ARG A 222 -20.34 -74.79 -52.38
CA ARG A 222 -19.95 -76.03 -51.70
C ARG A 222 -18.43 -76.15 -51.65
N SER A 223 -17.92 -76.63 -50.53
CA SER A 223 -16.52 -77.04 -50.42
C SER A 223 -16.38 -78.49 -50.86
N GLY A 224 -15.45 -78.79 -51.78
CA GLY A 224 -15.21 -80.15 -52.24
C GLY A 224 -13.87 -80.31 -52.96
N GLY A 225 -13.05 -81.26 -52.52
CA GLY A 225 -11.73 -81.51 -53.10
C GLY A 225 -10.76 -80.34 -52.94
N GLY A 226 -10.84 -79.59 -51.84
CA GLY A 226 -9.98 -78.41 -51.58
C GLY A 226 -10.38 -77.14 -52.35
N HIS A 227 -11.47 -77.17 -53.12
CA HIS A 227 -11.96 -76.02 -53.87
C HIS A 227 -13.36 -75.61 -53.42
N LEU A 228 -13.59 -74.29 -53.37
CA LEU A 228 -14.93 -73.73 -53.29
C LEU A 228 -15.56 -73.77 -54.69
N ARG A 229 -16.65 -74.50 -54.84
CA ARG A 229 -17.38 -74.63 -56.11
C ARG A 229 -18.68 -73.86 -56.01
N LEU A 230 -18.89 -72.97 -56.98
CA LEU A 230 -20.20 -72.38 -57.22
C LEU A 230 -21.05 -73.38 -58.02
N GLN A 231 -22.11 -73.90 -57.42
CA GLN A 231 -23.13 -74.64 -58.14
C GLN A 231 -24.12 -73.66 -58.75
N LYS A 232 -24.11 -73.58 -60.07
CA LYS A 232 -25.21 -72.98 -60.82
C LYS A 232 -26.40 -73.94 -60.71
N ARG A 233 -27.55 -73.42 -60.30
CA ARG A 233 -28.80 -74.20 -60.27
C ARG A 233 -29.16 -74.67 -61.67
#